data_AF-A0A8J7NAZ4-F1
#
_entry.id   AF-A0A8J7NAZ4-F1
#
_cell.length_a   1.000
_cell.length_b   1.000
_cell.length_c   1.000
_cell.angle_alpha   90.00
_cell.angle_beta   90.00
_cell.angle_gamma   90.00
#
_symmetry.space_group_name_H-M   'P 1'
#
loop_
_entity.id
_entity.type
_entity.pdbx_description
1 polymer ?
#
loop_
_entity_poly.entity_id
_entity_poly.type
_entity_poly.pdbx_seq_one_letter_code
_entity_poly.pdbx_strand_id
1 'polypeptide(L)'
;MTDHIVIGDIRPRIQYVADGTQAAFTYPFPIFAAADLQVYLGDTLQGTGFAVAGAGQSAGGSVAFAAPPAAGTRVTLVRALAIARTTDFQEGGAFRAKTLNDELDRQTAFIQEVGERVERAIVAAPTESAAPLVLPPPAQRANAFLAFDAAGAPMASAGAASVPVSAAMSPVVQAATTGAARALLGAFGNERLAKSAAYTVANADKAKTIACASGPWTLTFAAAAGYDADFFVCIVNENAARAIKLSPSGGTDLWLFPGQTALVLRQNTAWRILRPERWRLAAGVTVHVDAANGNNANDGLAAGAGCALATFAAARDLVCQNFDFAGQTVTIKYPDGTHTAPIAMGVAHDWVGGGQLRIDGNSATPANCVLSVANTHAIQIEGRKSGPVLLRGFKVTTT
;
A
#
# COMPACT_ATOMS: atom_id res chain seq x y z
N MET A 1 -25.84 -23.49 -68.42
CA MET A 1 -24.77 -22.69 -67.77
C MET A 1 -25.41 -21.36 -67.36
N THR A 2 -25.46 -21.06 -66.08
CA THR A 2 -26.06 -19.83 -65.56
C THR A 2 -25.20 -18.64 -65.95
N ASP A 3 -25.76 -17.78 -66.81
CA ASP A 3 -25.09 -16.61 -67.41
C ASP A 3 -25.07 -15.38 -66.47
N HIS A 4 -25.29 -15.58 -65.16
CA HIS A 4 -25.33 -14.53 -64.13
C HIS A 4 -24.67 -14.99 -62.82
N ILE A 5 -24.21 -14.02 -62.02
CA ILE A 5 -23.52 -14.23 -60.75
C ILE A 5 -24.54 -14.55 -59.67
N VAL A 6 -24.42 -15.68 -58.98
CA VAL A 6 -25.32 -16.03 -57.88
C VAL A 6 -24.75 -15.50 -56.57
N ILE A 7 -25.52 -14.68 -55.85
CA ILE A 7 -25.16 -14.21 -54.51
C ILE A 7 -25.63 -15.22 -53.47
N GLY A 8 -24.70 -16.04 -52.97
CA GLY A 8 -24.96 -16.97 -51.86
C GLY A 8 -25.03 -16.28 -50.49
N ASP A 9 -25.56 -16.98 -49.49
CA ASP A 9 -25.58 -16.54 -48.09
C ASP A 9 -24.19 -16.67 -47.45
N ILE A 10 -23.30 -15.75 -47.83
CA ILE A 10 -21.90 -15.72 -47.40
C ILE A 10 -21.57 -14.28 -47.03
N ARG A 11 -20.88 -14.10 -45.89
CA ARG A 11 -20.40 -12.80 -45.46
C ARG A 11 -19.38 -12.27 -46.49
N PRO A 12 -19.55 -11.07 -47.05
CA PRO A 12 -18.68 -10.55 -48.11
C PRO A 12 -17.35 -9.99 -47.56
N ARG A 13 -16.77 -10.70 -46.59
CA ARG A 13 -15.55 -10.36 -45.89
C ARG A 13 -14.85 -11.63 -45.41
N ILE A 14 -13.54 -11.68 -45.59
CA ILE A 14 -12.69 -12.74 -45.03
C ILE A 14 -11.38 -12.17 -44.50
N GLN A 15 -10.81 -12.85 -43.51
CA GLN A 15 -9.56 -12.48 -42.88
C GLN A 15 -8.60 -13.66 -42.79
N TYR A 16 -7.34 -13.38 -43.07
CA TYR A 16 -6.23 -14.31 -42.94
C TYR A 16 -5.12 -13.68 -42.09
N VAL A 17 -4.27 -14.54 -41.55
CA VAL A 17 -2.98 -14.15 -40.97
C VAL A 17 -1.90 -14.68 -41.89
N ALA A 18 -1.10 -13.78 -42.48
CA ALA A 18 -0.05 -14.17 -43.38
C ALA A 18 1.09 -14.88 -42.64
N ASP A 19 1.69 -15.88 -43.27
CA ASP A 19 2.82 -16.65 -42.75
C ASP A 19 4.18 -16.13 -43.22
N GLY A 20 4.20 -15.07 -44.05
CA GLY A 20 5.41 -14.51 -44.66
C GLY A 20 5.81 -15.15 -45.99
N THR A 21 5.09 -16.18 -46.45
CA THR A 21 5.41 -16.94 -47.68
C THR A 21 4.22 -17.10 -48.63
N GLN A 22 2.99 -17.17 -48.11
CA GLN A 22 1.77 -17.25 -48.90
C GLN A 22 1.50 -15.91 -49.60
N ALA A 23 1.48 -15.93 -50.93
CA ALA A 23 1.17 -14.77 -51.75
C ALA A 23 -0.30 -14.74 -52.22
N ALA A 24 -1.01 -15.87 -52.21
CA ALA A 24 -2.36 -15.98 -52.73
C ALA A 24 -3.39 -16.27 -51.61
N PHE A 25 -4.41 -15.42 -51.52
CA PHE A 25 -5.50 -15.51 -50.54
C PHE A 25 -6.83 -15.57 -51.27
N THR A 26 -7.69 -16.53 -50.92
CA THR A 26 -8.99 -16.67 -51.58
C THR A 26 -10.03 -15.74 -50.95
N TYR A 27 -11.10 -15.45 -51.68
CA TYR A 27 -12.30 -14.82 -51.14
C TYR A 27 -13.51 -15.64 -51.59
N PRO A 28 -14.34 -16.18 -50.69
CA PRO A 28 -15.40 -17.14 -51.02
C PRO A 28 -16.73 -16.47 -51.39
N PHE A 29 -16.71 -15.18 -51.74
CA PHE A 29 -17.89 -14.39 -52.03
C PHE A 29 -17.78 -13.73 -53.41
N PRO A 30 -18.89 -13.57 -54.15
CA PRO A 30 -18.86 -12.98 -55.48
C PRO A 30 -18.52 -11.48 -55.44
N ILE A 31 -17.75 -11.02 -56.43
CA ILE A 31 -17.53 -9.60 -56.76
C ILE A 31 -17.86 -9.37 -58.24
N PHE A 32 -18.34 -8.18 -58.61
CA PHE A 32 -18.79 -7.91 -59.99
C PHE A 32 -17.63 -7.42 -60.89
N ALA A 33 -16.76 -6.60 -60.34
CA ALA A 33 -15.50 -6.16 -60.94
C ALA A 33 -14.36 -6.27 -59.91
N ALA A 34 -13.11 -6.32 -60.39
CA ALA A 34 -11.93 -6.35 -59.53
C ALA A 34 -11.84 -5.13 -58.59
N ALA A 35 -12.36 -3.97 -59.02
CA ALA A 35 -12.39 -2.74 -58.24
C ALA A 35 -13.38 -2.79 -57.06
N ASP A 36 -14.32 -3.74 -57.05
CA ASP A 36 -15.31 -3.90 -55.98
C ASP A 36 -14.75 -4.66 -54.76
N LEU A 37 -13.45 -4.98 -54.77
CA LEU A 37 -12.77 -5.65 -53.66
C LEU A 37 -11.75 -4.71 -53.04
N GLN A 38 -11.91 -4.42 -51.76
CA GLN A 38 -10.89 -3.73 -50.97
C GLN A 38 -9.99 -4.74 -50.26
N VAL A 39 -8.69 -4.47 -50.31
CA VAL A 39 -7.64 -5.31 -49.75
C VAL A 39 -6.87 -4.51 -48.71
N TYR A 40 -6.83 -5.01 -47.48
CA TYR A 40 -6.10 -4.38 -46.38
C TYR A 40 -4.96 -5.27 -45.89
N LEU A 41 -3.82 -4.65 -45.59
CA LEU A 41 -2.73 -5.23 -44.80
C LEU A 41 -2.67 -4.49 -43.46
N GLY A 42 -2.97 -5.19 -42.36
CA GLY A 42 -3.29 -4.55 -41.09
C GLY A 42 -4.50 -3.62 -41.25
N ASP A 43 -4.30 -2.34 -40.95
CA ASP A 43 -5.32 -1.29 -41.09
C ASP A 43 -5.13 -0.42 -42.36
N THR A 44 -4.15 -0.75 -43.21
CA THR A 44 -3.81 0.04 -44.41
C THR A 44 -4.46 -0.53 -45.67
N LEU A 45 -5.31 0.27 -46.34
CA LEU A 45 -5.86 -0.06 -47.65
C LEU A 45 -4.76 -0.10 -48.71
N GLN A 46 -4.71 -1.18 -49.48
CA GLN A 46 -3.77 -1.36 -50.58
C GLN A 46 -4.43 -0.94 -51.90
N GLY A 47 -3.78 -0.04 -52.64
CA GLY A 47 -4.21 0.37 -53.99
C GLY A 47 -3.47 -0.35 -55.12
N THR A 48 -2.32 -0.95 -54.84
CA THR A 48 -1.43 -1.61 -55.82
C THR A 48 -0.69 -2.78 -55.15
N GLY A 49 0.06 -3.58 -55.92
CA GLY A 49 0.90 -4.66 -55.37
C GLY A 49 0.17 -6.00 -55.20
N PHE A 50 -1.04 -6.11 -55.73
CA PHE A 50 -1.80 -7.36 -55.83
C PHE A 50 -2.62 -7.39 -57.12
N ALA A 51 -3.02 -8.59 -57.53
CA ALA A 51 -3.95 -8.83 -58.62
C ALA A 51 -5.18 -9.59 -58.09
N VAL A 52 -6.37 -9.18 -58.54
CA VAL A 52 -7.65 -9.83 -58.19
C VAL A 52 -8.10 -10.71 -59.35
N ALA A 53 -8.38 -11.97 -59.06
CA ALA A 53 -8.90 -12.96 -60.01
C ALA A 53 -10.24 -13.51 -59.51
N GLY A 54 -11.12 -13.92 -60.43
CA GLY A 54 -12.45 -14.43 -60.09
C GLY A 54 -13.53 -13.36 -59.95
N ALA A 55 -13.29 -12.14 -60.46
CA ALA A 55 -14.37 -11.18 -60.69
C ALA A 55 -15.39 -11.75 -61.68
N GLY A 56 -16.68 -11.58 -61.40
CA GLY A 56 -17.74 -12.17 -62.20
C GLY A 56 -18.09 -13.63 -61.86
N GLN A 57 -17.47 -14.24 -60.85
CA GLN A 57 -17.69 -15.63 -60.47
C GLN A 57 -18.52 -15.76 -59.18
N SER A 58 -19.55 -16.61 -59.19
CA SER A 58 -20.44 -16.84 -58.05
C SER A 58 -19.72 -17.43 -56.82
N ALA A 59 -18.69 -18.26 -57.05
CA ALA A 59 -17.91 -18.90 -55.99
C ALA A 59 -16.83 -17.99 -55.38
N GLY A 60 -16.71 -16.76 -55.86
CA GLY A 60 -15.62 -15.85 -55.50
C GLY A 60 -14.32 -16.16 -56.26
N GLY A 61 -13.18 -15.82 -55.67
CA GLY A 61 -11.90 -15.81 -56.36
C GLY A 61 -10.69 -15.72 -55.45
N SER A 62 -9.64 -15.04 -55.91
CA SER A 62 -8.41 -14.86 -55.14
C SER A 62 -7.73 -13.51 -55.36
N VAL A 63 -6.95 -13.11 -54.37
CA VAL A 63 -6.02 -11.99 -54.40
C VAL A 63 -4.61 -12.55 -54.35
N ALA A 64 -3.81 -12.26 -55.37
CA ALA A 64 -2.40 -12.64 -55.45
C ALA A 64 -1.52 -11.41 -55.26
N PHE A 65 -0.76 -11.36 -54.18
CA PHE A 65 0.20 -10.29 -53.90
C PHE A 65 1.49 -10.49 -54.70
N ALA A 66 2.08 -9.39 -55.18
CA ALA A 66 3.36 -9.40 -55.89
C ALA A 66 4.53 -9.78 -54.96
N ALA A 67 4.40 -9.49 -53.66
CA ALA A 67 5.29 -9.95 -52.61
C ALA A 67 4.43 -10.51 -51.45
N PRO A 68 4.76 -11.68 -50.87
CA PRO A 68 4.03 -12.22 -49.73
C PRO A 68 3.95 -11.20 -48.57
N PRO A 69 2.77 -10.97 -47.97
CA PRO A 69 2.66 -10.14 -46.79
C PRO A 69 3.49 -10.72 -45.65
N ALA A 70 4.15 -9.86 -44.87
CA ALA A 70 5.04 -10.28 -43.78
C ALA A 70 4.30 -11.15 -42.75
N ALA A 71 5.02 -12.09 -42.13
CA ALA A 71 4.46 -13.01 -41.14
C ALA A 71 3.77 -12.26 -39.99
N GLY A 72 2.56 -12.70 -39.63
CA GLY A 72 1.72 -12.06 -38.61
C GLY A 72 0.88 -10.87 -39.12
N THR A 73 1.07 -10.44 -40.38
CA THR A 73 0.24 -9.38 -40.97
C THR A 73 -1.17 -9.90 -41.23
N ARG A 74 -2.17 -9.14 -40.78
CA ARG A 74 -3.59 -9.42 -41.00
C ARG A 74 -3.97 -9.01 -42.42
N VAL A 75 -4.38 -9.96 -43.25
CA VAL A 75 -4.91 -9.70 -44.59
C VAL A 75 -6.43 -9.68 -44.51
N THR A 76 -7.06 -8.56 -44.89
CA THR A 76 -8.52 -8.45 -44.90
C THR A 76 -8.99 -8.19 -46.32
N LEU A 77 -9.89 -9.04 -46.82
CA LEU A 77 -10.54 -8.90 -48.12
C LEU A 77 -12.01 -8.61 -47.86
N VAL A 78 -12.53 -7.52 -48.42
CA VAL A 78 -13.92 -7.11 -48.21
C VAL A 78 -14.51 -6.54 -49.50
N ARG A 79 -15.74 -6.95 -49.83
CA ARG A 79 -16.46 -6.38 -50.96
C ARG A 79 -16.92 -4.96 -50.60
N ALA A 80 -16.75 -4.04 -51.53
CA ALA A 80 -17.19 -2.65 -51.40
C ALA A 80 -17.79 -2.19 -52.72
N LEU A 81 -19.10 -2.41 -52.89
CA LEU A 81 -19.81 -1.95 -54.08
C LEU A 81 -20.24 -0.49 -53.94
N ALA A 82 -20.16 0.25 -55.04
CA ALA A 82 -20.82 1.55 -55.12
C ALA A 82 -22.34 1.32 -55.12
N ILE A 83 -23.04 1.82 -54.10
CA ILE A 83 -24.50 1.72 -53.98
C ILE A 83 -25.14 2.68 -55.00
N ALA A 84 -25.36 2.17 -56.22
CA ALA A 84 -25.99 2.89 -57.31
C ALA A 84 -26.78 1.93 -58.21
N ARG A 85 -27.96 2.36 -58.63
CA ARG A 85 -28.70 1.72 -59.72
C ARG A 85 -28.19 2.28 -61.04
N THR A 86 -27.64 1.43 -61.89
CA THR A 86 -27.06 1.83 -63.19
C THR A 86 -27.88 1.32 -64.37
N THR A 87 -28.95 0.58 -64.10
CA THR A 87 -29.78 -0.12 -65.09
C THR A 87 -31.17 0.46 -65.10
N ASP A 88 -31.68 0.79 -66.30
CA ASP A 88 -33.05 1.26 -66.52
C ASP A 88 -33.79 0.33 -67.48
N PHE A 89 -34.97 -0.14 -67.07
CA PHE A 89 -35.80 -1.06 -67.87
C PHE A 89 -36.79 -0.25 -68.70
N GLN A 90 -36.74 -0.40 -70.02
CA GLN A 90 -37.66 0.29 -70.93
C GLN A 90 -39.03 -0.41 -70.97
N GLU A 91 -40.10 0.38 -70.87
CA GLU A 91 -41.47 -0.11 -71.02
C GLU A 91 -41.69 -0.66 -72.43
N GLY A 92 -42.29 -1.86 -72.56
CA GLY A 92 -42.49 -2.54 -73.84
C GLY A 92 -41.22 -3.08 -74.52
N GLY A 93 -40.05 -2.93 -73.89
CA GLY A 93 -38.79 -3.49 -74.39
C GLY A 93 -38.69 -5.01 -74.19
N ALA A 94 -37.75 -5.65 -74.90
CA ALA A 94 -37.50 -7.07 -74.73
C ALA A 94 -37.05 -7.39 -73.29
N PHE A 95 -37.64 -8.41 -72.68
CA PHE A 95 -37.29 -8.83 -71.32
C PHE A 95 -35.90 -9.47 -71.29
N ARG A 96 -34.91 -8.72 -70.77
CA ARG A 96 -33.53 -9.19 -70.63
C ARG A 96 -33.33 -9.81 -69.25
N ALA A 97 -33.64 -11.11 -69.14
CA ALA A 97 -33.55 -11.86 -67.88
C ALA A 97 -32.18 -11.72 -67.19
N LYS A 98 -31.08 -11.70 -67.95
CA LYS A 98 -29.73 -11.49 -67.40
C LYS A 98 -29.60 -10.15 -66.69
N THR A 99 -30.04 -9.07 -67.34
CA THR A 99 -29.97 -7.70 -66.80
C THR A 99 -30.81 -7.55 -65.53
N LEU A 100 -31.95 -8.23 -65.45
CA LEU A 100 -32.76 -8.28 -64.22
C LEU A 100 -32.07 -9.04 -63.10
N ASN A 101 -31.53 -10.22 -63.38
CA ASN A 101 -30.81 -11.00 -62.37
C ASN A 101 -29.61 -10.23 -61.84
N ASP A 102 -28.77 -9.66 -62.72
CA ASP A 102 -27.60 -8.87 -62.31
C ASP A 102 -27.98 -7.70 -61.37
N GLU A 103 -29.14 -7.07 -61.57
CA GLU A 103 -29.65 -6.00 -60.70
C GLU A 103 -30.17 -6.54 -59.35
N LEU A 104 -30.88 -7.66 -59.33
CA LEU A 104 -31.35 -8.32 -58.10
C LEU A 104 -30.18 -8.85 -57.26
N ASP A 105 -29.16 -9.39 -57.93
CA ASP A 105 -27.92 -9.84 -57.31
C ASP A 105 -27.18 -8.66 -56.67
N ARG A 106 -27.08 -7.54 -57.38
CA ARG A 106 -26.47 -6.31 -56.83
C ARG A 106 -27.23 -5.78 -55.61
N GLN A 107 -28.57 -5.79 -55.63
CA GLN A 107 -29.37 -5.39 -54.47
C GLN A 107 -29.13 -6.31 -53.26
N THR A 108 -29.08 -7.62 -53.50
CA THR A 108 -28.76 -8.61 -52.45
C THR A 108 -27.36 -8.37 -51.88
N ALA A 109 -26.40 -8.04 -52.74
CA ALA A 109 -25.03 -7.73 -52.32
C ALA A 109 -24.94 -6.45 -51.48
N PHE A 110 -25.71 -5.40 -51.80
CA PHE A 110 -25.82 -4.19 -50.96
C PHE A 110 -26.37 -4.50 -49.57
N ILE A 111 -27.40 -5.34 -49.49
CA ILE A 111 -28.01 -5.73 -48.21
C ILE A 111 -27.01 -6.53 -47.37
N GLN A 112 -26.22 -7.42 -47.97
CA GLN A 112 -25.16 -8.15 -47.27
C GLN A 112 -24.07 -7.22 -46.73
N GLU A 113 -23.67 -6.20 -47.50
CA GLU A 113 -22.68 -5.21 -47.05
C GLU A 113 -23.20 -4.35 -45.90
N VAL A 114 -24.48 -3.95 -45.93
CA VAL A 114 -25.11 -3.26 -44.81
C VAL A 114 -25.20 -4.17 -43.58
N GLY A 115 -25.61 -5.42 -43.76
CA GLY A 115 -25.69 -6.40 -42.67
C GLY A 115 -24.35 -6.62 -41.96
N GLU A 116 -23.27 -6.78 -42.73
CA GLU A 116 -21.91 -6.95 -42.19
C GLU A 116 -21.47 -5.76 -41.32
N ARG A 117 -21.82 -4.52 -41.72
CA ARG A 117 -21.49 -3.31 -40.96
C ARG A 117 -22.35 -3.17 -39.71
N VAL A 118 -23.64 -3.49 -39.80
CA VAL A 118 -24.59 -3.40 -38.66
C VAL A 118 -24.28 -4.44 -37.58
N GLU A 119 -23.88 -5.67 -37.95
CA GLU A 119 -23.51 -6.72 -36.98
C GLU A 119 -22.31 -6.34 -36.08
N ARG A 120 -21.50 -5.36 -36.49
CA ARG A 120 -20.33 -4.87 -35.74
C ARG A 120 -20.53 -3.47 -35.17
N ALA A 121 -21.74 -2.93 -35.27
CA ALA A 121 -22.11 -1.65 -34.69
C ALA A 121 -22.64 -1.81 -33.26
N ILE A 122 -22.69 -0.71 -32.51
CA ILE A 122 -23.47 -0.64 -31.27
C ILE A 122 -24.92 -0.43 -31.70
N VAL A 123 -25.80 -1.35 -31.32
CA VAL A 123 -27.21 -1.36 -31.73
C VAL A 123 -28.08 -1.20 -30.49
N ALA A 124 -28.99 -0.22 -30.54
CA ALA A 124 -30.03 -0.03 -29.52
C ALA A 124 -31.03 -1.19 -29.56
N ALA A 125 -31.67 -1.53 -28.44
CA ALA A 125 -32.73 -2.54 -28.48
C ALA A 125 -33.89 -2.07 -29.40
N PRO A 126 -34.57 -2.98 -30.12
CA PRO A 126 -35.68 -2.61 -31.00
C PRO A 126 -36.86 -1.89 -30.30
N THR A 127 -36.91 -2.00 -28.97
CA THR A 127 -37.93 -1.41 -28.10
C THR A 127 -37.56 0.00 -27.60
N GLU A 128 -36.34 0.47 -27.83
CA GLU A 128 -35.89 1.81 -27.43
C GLU A 128 -36.44 2.89 -28.37
N SER A 129 -36.63 4.11 -27.85
CA SER A 129 -37.02 5.25 -28.69
C SER A 129 -35.91 5.52 -29.72
N ALA A 130 -36.27 6.01 -30.91
CA ALA A 130 -35.36 6.20 -32.05
C ALA A 130 -34.29 7.30 -31.88
N ALA A 131 -33.76 7.49 -30.67
CA ALA A 131 -32.65 8.38 -30.38
C ALA A 131 -31.37 7.86 -31.07
N PRO A 132 -30.62 8.72 -31.77
CA PRO A 132 -29.43 8.28 -32.48
C PRO A 132 -28.28 8.00 -31.50
N LEU A 133 -27.67 6.81 -31.60
CA LEU A 133 -26.46 6.44 -30.87
C LEU A 133 -25.22 7.11 -31.50
N VAL A 134 -25.09 8.42 -31.33
CA VAL A 134 -23.96 9.19 -31.88
C VAL A 134 -22.78 9.17 -30.91
N LEU A 135 -21.62 8.72 -31.39
CA LEU A 135 -20.38 8.83 -30.62
C LEU A 135 -19.95 10.30 -30.50
N PRO A 136 -19.48 10.74 -29.32
CA PRO A 136 -18.93 12.09 -29.16
C PRO A 136 -17.76 12.38 -30.11
N PRO A 137 -17.46 13.66 -30.42
CA PRO A 137 -16.33 14.04 -31.25
C PRO A 137 -14.99 13.43 -30.77
N PRO A 138 -14.04 13.09 -31.66
CA PRO A 138 -12.78 12.46 -31.27
C PRO A 138 -12.00 13.19 -30.17
N ALA A 139 -12.02 14.53 -30.17
CA ALA A 139 -11.36 15.35 -29.15
C ALA A 139 -11.92 15.10 -27.73
N GLN A 140 -13.21 14.76 -27.61
CA GLN A 140 -13.84 14.43 -26.33
C GLN A 140 -13.61 12.96 -25.94
N ARG A 141 -13.32 12.07 -26.90
CA ARG A 141 -13.09 10.63 -26.66
C ARG A 141 -11.64 10.24 -26.42
N ALA A 142 -10.68 11.13 -26.67
CA ALA A 142 -9.28 10.85 -26.44
C ALA A 142 -9.03 10.51 -24.95
N ASN A 143 -8.45 9.34 -24.69
CA ASN A 143 -8.19 8.81 -23.34
C ASN A 143 -9.44 8.61 -22.45
N ALA A 144 -10.63 8.54 -23.03
CA ALA A 144 -11.89 8.35 -22.31
C ALA A 144 -12.51 6.96 -22.57
N PHE A 145 -13.32 6.49 -21.62
CA PHE A 145 -14.15 5.30 -21.78
C PHE A 145 -15.45 5.65 -22.51
N LEU A 146 -15.97 4.70 -23.28
CA LEU A 146 -17.35 4.74 -23.75
C LEU A 146 -18.28 4.44 -22.57
N ALA A 147 -19.18 5.37 -22.26
CA ALA A 147 -20.18 5.27 -21.21
C ALA A 147 -21.56 5.74 -21.72
N PHE A 148 -22.57 5.72 -20.85
CA PHE A 148 -23.92 6.21 -21.15
C PHE A 148 -24.31 7.29 -20.14
N ASP A 149 -24.98 8.34 -20.62
CA ASP A 149 -25.45 9.45 -19.79
C ASP A 149 -26.76 9.13 -19.07
N ALA A 150 -27.32 10.10 -18.34
CA ALA A 150 -28.58 9.91 -17.59
C ALA A 150 -29.80 9.62 -18.49
N ALA A 151 -29.70 9.94 -19.79
CA ALA A 151 -30.71 9.64 -20.81
C ALA A 151 -30.39 8.37 -21.60
N GLY A 152 -29.31 7.66 -21.27
CA GLY A 152 -28.87 6.45 -21.97
C GLY A 152 -28.10 6.70 -23.28
N ALA A 153 -27.73 7.95 -23.60
CA ALA A 153 -26.99 8.27 -24.81
C ALA A 153 -25.48 8.01 -24.65
N PRO A 154 -24.77 7.57 -25.70
CA PRO A 154 -23.32 7.38 -25.65
C PRO A 154 -22.57 8.66 -25.27
N MET A 155 -21.69 8.57 -24.28
CA MET A 155 -20.81 9.65 -23.86
C MET A 155 -19.38 9.18 -23.63
N ALA A 156 -18.45 10.14 -23.64
CA ALA A 156 -17.07 9.93 -23.25
C ALA A 156 -16.95 10.24 -21.76
N SER A 157 -16.44 9.30 -20.96
CA SER A 157 -16.29 9.47 -19.52
C SER A 157 -14.87 9.14 -19.06
N ALA A 158 -14.38 9.85 -18.04
CA ALA A 158 -13.12 9.51 -17.37
C ALA A 158 -13.21 8.20 -16.57
N GLY A 159 -14.40 7.58 -16.47
CA GLY A 159 -14.69 6.40 -15.67
C GLY A 159 -15.30 6.76 -14.31
N ALA A 160 -16.07 5.84 -13.73
CA ALA A 160 -16.51 5.92 -12.33
C ALA A 160 -15.50 5.21 -11.42
N ALA A 161 -15.52 5.49 -10.11
CA ALA A 161 -14.67 4.82 -9.11
C ALA A 161 -14.81 3.27 -9.07
N SER A 162 -15.79 2.72 -9.78
CA SER A 162 -16.09 1.30 -9.95
C SER A 162 -15.62 0.73 -11.30
N VAL A 163 -14.43 1.14 -11.75
CA VAL A 163 -13.67 0.34 -12.74
C VAL A 163 -13.44 -1.05 -12.13
N PRO A 164 -13.40 -2.15 -12.90
CA PRO A 164 -12.97 -3.45 -12.38
C PRO A 164 -11.52 -3.35 -11.85
N VAL A 165 -11.40 -2.99 -10.57
CA VAL A 165 -10.22 -3.18 -9.75
C VAL A 165 -10.24 -4.60 -9.23
N SER A 166 -9.06 -5.18 -8.97
CA SER A 166 -9.01 -6.49 -8.33
C SER A 166 -9.80 -6.48 -7.03
N ALA A 167 -10.39 -7.61 -6.66
CA ALA A 167 -11.18 -7.72 -5.43
C ALA A 167 -10.40 -7.25 -4.18
N ALA A 168 -9.07 -7.44 -4.17
CA ALA A 168 -8.18 -6.99 -3.10
C ALA A 168 -8.07 -5.46 -2.98
N MET A 169 -8.15 -4.73 -4.10
CA MET A 169 -8.00 -3.27 -4.10
C MET A 169 -9.32 -2.50 -4.01
N SER A 170 -10.46 -3.17 -4.24
CA SER A 170 -11.79 -2.57 -4.10
C SER A 170 -11.99 -1.84 -2.75
N PRO A 171 -11.67 -2.43 -1.57
CA PRO A 171 -11.84 -1.73 -0.30
C PRO A 171 -10.99 -0.47 -0.17
N VAL A 172 -9.76 -0.49 -0.70
CA VAL A 172 -8.82 0.64 -0.61
C VAL A 172 -9.33 1.82 -1.45
N VAL A 173 -9.83 1.55 -2.66
CA VAL A 173 -10.36 2.57 -3.57
C VAL A 173 -11.69 3.14 -3.07
N GLN A 174 -12.50 2.31 -2.41
CA GLN A 174 -13.79 2.72 -1.83
C GLN A 174 -13.68 3.37 -0.45
N ALA A 175 -12.48 3.46 0.14
CA ALA A 175 -12.30 4.02 1.46
C ALA A 175 -12.70 5.51 1.50
N ALA A 176 -13.51 5.89 2.50
CA ALA A 176 -14.03 7.26 2.63
C ALA A 176 -12.96 8.33 2.90
N THR A 177 -11.77 7.92 3.36
CA THR A 177 -10.64 8.82 3.63
C THR A 177 -9.33 8.15 3.23
N THR A 178 -8.30 8.96 2.97
CA THR A 178 -6.93 8.48 2.75
C THR A 178 -6.37 7.74 3.97
N GLY A 179 -6.81 8.08 5.18
CA GLY A 179 -6.47 7.35 6.41
C GLY A 179 -7.02 5.93 6.43
N ALA A 180 -8.30 5.76 6.06
CA ALA A 180 -8.93 4.45 5.93
C ALA A 180 -8.30 3.63 4.80
N ALA A 181 -8.01 4.25 3.64
CA ALA A 181 -7.34 3.59 2.52
C ALA A 181 -5.96 3.04 2.93
N ARG A 182 -5.16 3.84 3.65
CA ARG A 182 -3.84 3.45 4.14
C ARG A 182 -3.90 2.31 5.16
N ALA A 183 -4.90 2.31 6.05
CA ALA A 183 -5.10 1.24 7.01
C ALA A 183 -5.40 -0.10 6.30
N LEU A 184 -6.21 -0.06 5.24
CA LEU A 184 -6.51 -1.23 4.41
C LEU A 184 -5.28 -1.75 3.64
N LEU A 185 -4.36 -0.86 3.26
CA LEU A 185 -3.07 -1.22 2.69
C LEU A 185 -2.07 -1.81 3.71
N GLY A 186 -2.39 -1.77 5.00
CA GLY A 186 -1.47 -2.20 6.07
C GLY A 186 -0.23 -1.29 6.23
N ALA A 187 -0.24 -0.10 5.63
CA ALA A 187 0.89 0.81 5.68
C ALA A 187 0.95 1.58 7.01
N PHE A 188 2.17 1.93 7.46
CA PHE A 188 2.34 2.73 8.68
C PHE A 188 1.65 4.08 8.54
N GLY A 189 0.68 4.35 9.42
CA GLY A 189 -0.11 5.56 9.35
C GLY A 189 0.40 6.69 10.22
N ASN A 190 1.26 6.38 11.20
CA ASN A 190 1.69 7.34 12.23
C ASN A 190 0.53 8.12 12.85
N GLU A 191 -0.66 7.51 12.93
CA GLU A 191 -1.80 8.12 13.59
C GLU A 191 -1.48 8.23 15.09
N ARG A 192 -1.46 9.45 15.62
CA ARG A 192 -1.10 9.69 17.01
C ARG A 192 -2.25 9.33 17.94
N LEU A 193 -2.05 8.32 18.77
CA LEU A 193 -2.95 7.89 19.84
C LEU A 193 -2.41 8.36 21.19
N ALA A 194 -2.89 9.50 21.65
CA ALA A 194 -2.50 10.03 22.96
C ALA A 194 -3.07 9.15 24.09
N LYS A 195 -2.22 8.75 25.04
CA LYS A 195 -2.58 8.02 26.26
C LYS A 195 -1.95 8.71 27.48
N SER A 196 -2.75 8.87 28.53
CA SER A 196 -2.38 9.56 29.76
C SER A 196 -2.58 8.71 31.02
N ALA A 197 -2.81 7.41 30.84
CA ALA A 197 -3.03 6.44 31.90
C ALA A 197 -2.68 5.04 31.38
N ALA A 198 -2.68 4.06 32.30
CA ALA A 198 -2.47 2.66 31.95
C ALA A 198 -3.38 2.23 30.80
N TYR A 199 -2.81 1.53 29.83
CA TYR A 199 -3.50 1.16 28.60
C TYR A 199 -3.05 -0.22 28.14
N THR A 200 -4.00 -1.03 27.69
CA THR A 200 -3.71 -2.30 27.02
C THR A 200 -3.79 -2.07 25.52
N VAL A 201 -2.67 -2.29 24.84
CA VAL A 201 -2.58 -2.12 23.38
C VAL A 201 -3.56 -3.07 22.70
N ALA A 202 -4.37 -2.56 21.78
CA ALA A 202 -5.33 -3.35 21.03
C ALA A 202 -4.76 -3.74 19.66
N ASN A 203 -5.30 -4.80 19.04
CA ASN A 203 -4.92 -5.16 17.66
C ASN A 203 -5.25 -4.02 16.67
N ALA A 204 -6.29 -3.22 16.95
CA ALA A 204 -6.67 -2.03 16.19
C ALA A 204 -5.68 -0.84 16.33
N ASP A 205 -4.68 -0.94 17.21
CA ASP A 205 -3.59 0.04 17.31
C ASP A 205 -2.45 -0.23 16.32
N LYS A 206 -2.58 -1.30 15.51
CA LYS A 206 -1.63 -1.64 14.45
C LYS A 206 -1.36 -0.43 13.56
N ALA A 207 -0.09 -0.24 13.23
CA ALA A 207 0.39 0.82 12.35
C ALA A 207 0.17 2.26 12.86
N LYS A 208 -0.07 2.44 14.17
CA LYS A 208 -0.23 3.74 14.83
C LYS A 208 0.94 4.08 15.76
N THR A 209 0.92 5.29 16.30
CA THR A 209 1.88 5.76 17.30
C THR A 209 1.16 6.03 18.61
N ILE A 210 1.47 5.25 19.64
CA ILE A 210 0.99 5.48 21.00
C ILE A 210 1.87 6.55 21.63
N ALA A 211 1.29 7.73 21.85
CA ALA A 211 1.94 8.88 22.44
C ALA A 211 1.62 8.95 23.94
N CYS A 212 2.60 8.64 24.77
CA CYS A 212 2.44 8.61 26.22
C CYS A 212 2.73 9.99 26.82
N ALA A 213 1.67 10.75 27.13
CA ALA A 213 1.78 12.16 27.50
C ALA A 213 2.01 12.41 29.01
N SER A 214 1.71 11.42 29.86
CA SER A 214 1.89 11.46 31.32
C SER A 214 2.49 10.15 31.80
N GLY A 215 2.84 10.02 33.08
CA GLY A 215 3.48 8.83 33.63
C GLY A 215 3.81 9.02 35.12
N PRO A 216 4.27 7.95 35.79
CA PRO A 216 4.49 6.62 35.24
C PRO A 216 3.20 5.81 35.20
N TRP A 217 3.08 4.94 34.21
CA TRP A 217 2.04 3.91 34.14
C TRP A 217 2.51 2.79 33.21
N THR A 218 1.76 1.70 33.18
CA THR A 218 2.08 0.51 32.40
C THR A 218 1.31 0.46 31.09
N LEU A 219 2.03 0.35 29.98
CA LEU A 219 1.54 -0.02 28.66
C LEU A 219 1.63 -1.54 28.53
N THR A 220 0.47 -2.20 28.58
CA THR A 220 0.38 -3.66 28.58
C THR A 220 0.16 -4.17 27.17
N PHE A 221 0.88 -5.22 26.78
CA PHE A 221 0.60 -5.97 25.56
C PHE A 221 0.12 -7.37 25.94
N ALA A 222 -1.04 -7.77 25.44
CA ALA A 222 -1.54 -9.13 25.64
C ALA A 222 -0.68 -10.15 24.88
N ALA A 223 -1.01 -11.44 24.96
CA ALA A 223 -0.24 -12.47 24.26
C ALA A 223 -0.16 -12.17 22.74
N ALA A 224 1.06 -12.17 22.19
CA ALA A 224 1.29 -11.75 20.81
C ALA A 224 0.51 -12.59 19.77
N ALA A 225 0.19 -13.85 20.09
CA ALA A 225 -0.64 -14.72 19.26
C ALA A 225 -2.07 -14.20 19.01
N GLY A 226 -2.57 -13.29 19.84
CA GLY A 226 -3.89 -12.64 19.67
C GLY A 226 -3.90 -11.41 18.76
N TYR A 227 -2.76 -11.03 18.18
CA TYR A 227 -2.61 -9.88 17.28
C TYR A 227 -2.36 -10.36 15.85
N ASP A 228 -2.53 -9.51 14.85
CA ASP A 228 -2.28 -9.87 13.44
C ASP A 228 -0.81 -10.23 13.21
N ALA A 229 -0.53 -11.11 12.25
CA ALA A 229 0.83 -11.59 11.97
C ALA A 229 1.80 -10.46 11.55
N ASP A 230 1.26 -9.42 10.94
CA ASP A 230 1.94 -8.20 10.51
C ASP A 230 1.84 -7.06 11.54
N PHE A 231 1.44 -7.35 12.80
CA PHE A 231 1.24 -6.31 13.80
C PHE A 231 2.54 -5.58 14.15
N PHE A 232 2.49 -4.25 14.12
CA PHE A 232 3.52 -3.37 14.66
C PHE A 232 2.89 -2.08 15.19
N VAL A 233 3.53 -1.47 16.19
CA VAL A 233 3.11 -0.20 16.77
C VAL A 233 4.32 0.59 17.27
N CYS A 234 4.31 1.89 17.06
CA CYS A 234 5.32 2.79 17.59
C CYS A 234 4.86 3.33 18.96
N ILE A 235 5.77 3.45 19.92
CA ILE A 235 5.50 4.00 21.24
C ILE A 235 6.48 5.15 21.46
N VAL A 236 5.96 6.32 21.83
CA VAL A 236 6.76 7.50 22.15
C VAL A 236 6.44 7.92 23.58
N ASN A 237 7.47 8.07 24.41
CA ASN A 237 7.31 8.74 25.70
C ASN A 237 7.45 10.25 25.53
N GLU A 238 6.33 10.97 25.46
CA GLU A 238 6.30 12.43 25.36
C GLU A 238 6.37 13.11 26.75
N ASN A 239 6.29 12.34 27.84
CA ASN A 239 6.46 12.88 29.19
C ASN A 239 7.93 13.27 29.41
N ALA A 240 8.17 14.51 29.84
CA ALA A 240 9.51 15.03 30.11
C ALA A 240 10.13 14.57 31.44
N ALA A 241 9.33 14.04 32.37
CA ALA A 241 9.75 13.78 33.75
C ALA A 241 9.72 12.30 34.15
N ARG A 242 8.80 11.49 33.59
CA ARG A 242 8.54 10.12 34.07
C ARG A 242 8.69 9.09 32.96
N ALA A 243 9.10 7.89 33.33
CA ALA A 243 9.23 6.78 32.39
C ALA A 243 7.88 6.07 32.20
N ILE A 244 7.74 5.37 31.07
CA ILE A 244 6.59 4.49 30.78
C ILE A 244 7.04 3.05 30.86
N LYS A 245 6.28 2.21 31.55
CA LYS A 245 6.60 0.79 31.64
C LYS A 245 5.96 0.06 30.45
N LEU A 246 6.77 -0.55 29.61
CA LEU A 246 6.32 -1.49 28.58
C LEU A 246 6.26 -2.88 29.19
N SER A 247 5.09 -3.51 29.20
CA SER A 247 4.83 -4.81 29.81
C SER A 247 4.29 -5.80 28.78
N PRO A 248 5.16 -6.39 27.93
CA PRO A 248 4.75 -7.39 26.96
C PRO A 248 4.51 -8.76 27.61
N SER A 249 3.32 -9.35 27.41
CA SER A 249 3.04 -10.72 27.84
C SER A 249 4.05 -11.71 27.24
N GLY A 250 4.66 -12.54 28.08
CA GLY A 250 5.70 -13.50 27.67
C GLY A 250 7.07 -12.87 27.38
N GLY A 251 7.23 -11.57 27.64
CA GLY A 251 8.50 -10.85 27.55
C GLY A 251 8.94 -10.28 28.90
N THR A 252 10.03 -9.52 28.87
CA THR A 252 10.51 -8.78 30.04
C THR A 252 9.99 -7.34 30.01
N ASP A 253 9.64 -6.83 31.18
CA ASP A 253 9.29 -5.43 31.34
C ASP A 253 10.48 -4.53 31.01
N LEU A 254 10.19 -3.38 30.40
CA LEU A 254 11.17 -2.39 29.98
C LEU A 254 10.66 -1.00 30.33
N TRP A 255 11.57 -0.10 30.70
CA TRP A 255 11.28 1.32 30.83
C TRP A 255 11.58 2.06 29.54
N LEU A 256 10.61 2.84 29.07
CA LEU A 256 10.78 3.85 28.03
C LEU A 256 10.93 5.21 28.71
N PHE A 257 12.15 5.73 28.77
CA PHE A 257 12.46 6.98 29.48
C PHE A 257 12.00 8.22 28.72
N PRO A 258 11.92 9.40 29.36
CA PRO A 258 11.49 10.63 28.72
C PRO A 258 12.15 10.89 27.37
N GLY A 259 11.33 11.15 26.33
CA GLY A 259 11.78 11.43 24.97
C GLY A 259 12.23 10.22 24.16
N GLN A 260 12.19 9.00 24.72
CA GLN A 260 12.53 7.79 23.97
C GLN A 260 11.36 7.26 23.16
N THR A 261 11.70 6.55 22.09
CA THR A 261 10.77 5.87 21.19
C THR A 261 11.13 4.39 21.09
N ALA A 262 10.12 3.53 21.03
CA ALA A 262 10.28 2.10 20.76
C ALA A 262 9.37 1.67 19.61
N LEU A 263 9.82 0.66 18.85
CA LEU A 263 8.98 -0.04 17.88
C LEU A 263 8.73 -1.45 18.39
N VAL A 264 7.46 -1.81 18.58
CA VAL A 264 7.04 -3.13 19.05
C VAL A 264 6.38 -3.85 17.88
N LEU A 265 6.87 -5.06 17.58
CA LEU A 265 6.39 -5.88 16.48
C LEU A 265 6.03 -7.27 17.00
N ARG A 266 5.02 -7.88 16.37
CA ARG A 266 4.81 -9.32 16.52
C ARG A 266 5.81 -10.05 15.62
N GLN A 267 6.53 -11.02 16.18
CA GLN A 267 7.34 -11.98 15.42
C GLN A 267 6.90 -13.39 15.80
N ASN A 268 6.23 -14.06 14.87
CA ASN A 268 5.58 -15.36 15.10
C ASN A 268 4.61 -15.29 16.29
N THR A 269 4.92 -15.91 17.42
CA THR A 269 4.07 -15.92 18.63
C THR A 269 4.65 -15.08 19.76
N ALA A 270 5.70 -14.29 19.50
CA ALA A 270 6.40 -13.50 20.51
C ALA A 270 6.42 -12.00 20.16
N TRP A 271 6.56 -11.17 21.19
CA TRP A 271 6.82 -9.75 21.04
C TRP A 271 8.31 -9.51 20.76
N ARG A 272 8.60 -8.74 19.72
CA ARG A 272 9.91 -8.16 19.47
C ARG A 272 9.84 -6.66 19.74
N ILE A 273 10.67 -6.19 20.66
CA ILE A 273 10.83 -4.76 20.93
C ILE A 273 12.17 -4.33 20.34
N LEU A 274 12.14 -3.49 19.32
CA LEU A 274 13.30 -2.75 18.87
C LEU A 274 13.49 -1.60 19.85
N ARG A 275 14.44 -1.82 20.75
CA ARG A 275 14.68 -0.97 21.92
C ARG A 275 15.32 0.35 21.47
N PRO A 276 15.03 1.47 22.15
CA PRO A 276 15.94 2.59 22.14
C PRO A 276 17.29 2.17 22.74
N GLU A 277 18.35 2.88 22.37
CA GLU A 277 19.62 2.84 23.09
C GLU A 277 19.44 3.27 24.55
N ARG A 278 20.54 3.36 25.31
CA ARG A 278 20.52 3.98 26.64
C ARG A 278 19.91 5.39 26.57
N TRP A 279 19.22 5.81 27.63
CA TRP A 279 18.64 7.14 27.72
C TRP A 279 19.74 8.18 27.80
N ARG A 280 20.03 8.81 26.66
CA ARG A 280 20.98 9.90 26.55
C ARG A 280 20.42 11.15 27.21
N LEU A 281 21.05 11.57 28.29
CA LEU A 281 20.56 12.67 29.10
C LEU A 281 20.82 14.03 28.43
N ALA A 282 19.79 14.87 28.39
CA ALA A 282 19.91 16.26 27.98
C ALA A 282 20.18 17.22 29.15
N ALA A 283 19.91 16.78 30.37
CA ALA A 283 20.10 17.52 31.62
C ALA A 283 20.36 16.54 32.77
N GLY A 284 20.79 17.06 33.92
CA GLY A 284 20.95 16.25 35.13
C GLY A 284 19.63 15.63 35.60
N VAL A 285 19.69 14.39 36.06
CA VAL A 285 18.53 13.60 36.50
C VAL A 285 18.72 13.14 37.94
N THR A 286 17.63 13.11 38.70
CA THR A 286 17.61 12.52 40.05
C THR A 286 16.83 11.21 40.04
N VAL A 287 17.45 10.16 40.56
CA VAL A 287 16.83 8.87 40.87
C VAL A 287 16.66 8.78 42.38
N HIS A 288 15.45 8.49 42.84
CA HIS A 288 15.10 8.48 44.24
C HIS A 288 15.10 7.06 44.80
N VAL A 289 15.69 6.91 45.99
CA VAL A 289 15.59 5.70 46.82
C VAL A 289 14.67 6.01 47.99
N ASP A 290 13.89 5.04 48.44
CA ASP A 290 13.11 5.09 49.68
C ASP A 290 12.91 3.64 50.16
N ALA A 291 13.66 3.22 51.18
CA ALA A 291 13.58 1.85 51.68
C ALA A 291 12.27 1.53 52.42
N ALA A 292 11.58 2.55 52.94
CA ALA A 292 10.35 2.37 53.69
C ALA A 292 9.14 2.30 52.77
N ASN A 293 9.10 3.14 51.73
CA ASN A 293 7.91 3.30 50.90
C ASN A 293 8.14 2.93 49.42
N GLY A 294 9.38 2.80 48.96
CA GLY A 294 9.71 2.56 47.56
C GLY A 294 9.47 1.12 47.11
N ASN A 295 9.53 0.91 45.79
CA ASN A 295 9.44 -0.40 45.16
C ASN A 295 10.44 -0.49 44.00
N ASN A 296 11.21 -1.57 43.91
CA ASN A 296 12.19 -1.75 42.83
C ASN A 296 11.54 -1.92 41.43
N ALA A 297 10.22 -2.08 41.37
CA ALA A 297 9.44 -2.05 40.14
C ALA A 297 8.97 -0.65 39.72
N ASN A 298 9.35 0.42 40.44
CA ASN A 298 9.06 1.81 40.08
C ASN A 298 10.08 2.38 39.08
N ASP A 299 9.79 3.55 38.49
CA ASP A 299 10.70 4.23 37.55
C ASP A 299 11.88 4.95 38.24
N GLY A 300 11.74 5.27 39.53
CA GLY A 300 12.76 5.96 40.32
C GLY A 300 12.87 7.46 40.06
N LEU A 301 12.13 8.04 39.12
CA LEU A 301 12.31 9.43 38.66
C LEU A 301 11.56 10.49 39.49
N ALA A 302 10.91 10.08 40.58
CA ALA A 302 10.38 11.00 41.59
C ALA A 302 10.41 10.38 42.99
N ALA A 303 10.31 11.23 44.01
CA ALA A 303 10.27 10.81 45.41
C ALA A 303 8.91 10.17 45.80
N GLY A 304 8.91 9.41 46.90
CA GLY A 304 7.70 8.88 47.54
C GLY A 304 7.28 7.48 47.08
N ALA A 305 6.25 6.95 47.75
CA ALA A 305 5.91 5.52 47.76
C ALA A 305 5.64 4.90 46.37
N GLY A 306 4.95 5.64 45.50
CA GLY A 306 4.59 5.17 44.15
C GLY A 306 5.65 5.45 43.09
N CYS A 307 6.82 5.98 43.46
CA CYS A 307 7.77 6.55 42.50
C CYS A 307 9.23 6.14 42.76
N ALA A 308 9.66 6.14 44.03
CA ALA A 308 11.04 5.85 44.40
C ALA A 308 11.33 4.35 44.34
N LEU A 309 12.61 4.00 44.11
CA LEU A 309 13.09 2.63 44.19
C LEU A 309 13.30 2.23 45.66
N ALA A 310 13.07 0.97 46.01
CA ALA A 310 13.23 0.53 47.40
C ALA A 310 14.70 0.47 47.84
N THR A 311 15.62 0.22 46.91
CA THR A 311 17.02 -0.01 47.25
C THR A 311 17.98 0.80 46.38
N PHE A 312 19.14 1.09 46.95
CA PHE A 312 20.25 1.66 46.20
C PHE A 312 20.75 0.74 45.09
N ALA A 313 20.76 -0.57 45.31
CA ALA A 313 21.16 -1.53 44.29
C ALA A 313 20.27 -1.40 43.04
N ALA A 314 18.95 -1.30 43.21
CA ALA A 314 18.03 -1.07 42.10
C ALA A 314 18.28 0.29 41.42
N ALA A 315 18.51 1.36 42.19
CA ALA A 315 18.81 2.69 41.63
C ALA A 315 20.13 2.71 40.84
N ARG A 316 21.18 2.10 41.38
CA ARG A 316 22.48 1.93 40.73
C ARG A 316 22.34 1.13 39.43
N ASP A 317 21.63 0.01 39.46
CA ASP A 317 21.47 -0.86 38.29
C ASP A 317 20.64 -0.17 37.21
N LEU A 318 19.56 0.53 37.59
CA LEU A 318 18.78 1.38 36.68
C LEU A 318 19.69 2.38 35.96
N VAL A 319 20.44 3.18 36.71
CA VAL A 319 21.32 4.23 36.19
C VAL A 319 22.43 3.64 35.32
N CYS A 320 23.19 2.67 35.83
CA CYS A 320 24.37 2.13 35.16
C CYS A 320 24.03 1.29 33.93
N GLN A 321 22.84 0.70 33.85
CA GLN A 321 22.44 -0.15 32.71
C GLN A 321 21.63 0.59 31.66
N ASN A 322 20.89 1.64 32.05
CA ASN A 322 19.93 2.27 31.16
C ASN A 322 20.27 3.70 30.77
N PHE A 323 21.12 4.42 31.51
CA PHE A 323 21.40 5.82 31.20
C PHE A 323 22.71 5.97 30.43
N ASP A 324 22.76 6.96 29.56
CA ASP A 324 23.98 7.56 29.02
C ASP A 324 24.04 8.99 29.57
N PHE A 325 25.04 9.26 30.40
CA PHE A 325 25.11 10.51 31.16
C PHE A 325 25.36 11.70 30.24
N ALA A 326 25.98 11.52 29.07
CA ALA A 326 26.29 12.61 28.14
C ALA A 326 26.90 13.86 28.82
N GLY A 327 27.84 13.66 29.74
CA GLY A 327 28.50 14.71 30.53
C GLY A 327 27.68 15.27 31.70
N GLN A 328 26.44 14.82 31.88
CA GLN A 328 25.52 15.31 32.92
C GLN A 328 25.83 14.72 34.31
N THR A 329 25.21 15.33 35.32
CA THR A 329 25.19 14.81 36.69
C THR A 329 23.96 13.95 36.90
N VAL A 330 24.14 12.68 37.25
CA VAL A 330 23.06 11.83 37.73
C VAL A 330 23.14 11.74 39.24
N THR A 331 22.04 12.01 39.93
CA THR A 331 21.98 11.97 41.40
C THR A 331 21.13 10.80 41.86
N ILE A 332 21.67 9.91 42.68
CA ILE A 332 20.89 8.96 43.47
C ILE A 332 20.61 9.63 44.82
N LYS A 333 19.34 9.95 45.08
CA LYS A 333 18.90 10.70 46.26
C LYS A 333 18.27 9.78 47.29
N TYR A 334 18.80 9.85 48.51
CA TYR A 334 18.22 9.24 49.69
C TYR A 334 17.29 10.21 50.42
N PRO A 335 16.24 9.71 51.09
CA PRO A 335 15.43 10.47 52.01
C PRO A 335 16.07 10.48 53.40
N ASP A 336 15.59 11.37 54.26
CA ASP A 336 15.91 11.33 55.69
C ASP A 336 15.44 9.98 56.28
N GLY A 337 16.22 9.44 57.20
CA GLY A 337 16.00 8.14 57.82
C GLY A 337 17.30 7.36 58.02
N THR A 338 17.16 6.14 58.54
CA THR A 338 18.26 5.19 58.74
C THR A 338 18.25 4.16 57.62
N HIS A 339 19.36 4.05 56.91
CA HIS A 339 19.56 3.14 55.79
C HIS A 339 20.58 2.06 56.20
N THR A 340 20.15 0.80 56.13
CA THR A 340 20.92 -0.34 56.63
C THR A 340 21.66 -1.12 55.54
N ALA A 341 21.42 -0.78 54.28
CA ALA A 341 22.13 -1.35 53.13
C ALA A 341 23.38 -0.52 52.79
N PRO A 342 24.49 -1.17 52.37
CA PRO A 342 25.69 -0.47 51.97
C PRO A 342 25.49 0.29 50.65
N ILE A 343 26.22 1.39 50.49
CA ILE A 343 26.39 2.04 49.19
C ILE A 343 27.52 1.31 48.46
N ALA A 344 27.16 0.38 47.57
CA ALA A 344 28.11 -0.48 46.89
C ALA A 344 28.10 -0.26 45.35
N MET A 345 29.24 0.20 44.82
CA MET A 345 29.53 0.30 43.40
C MET A 345 30.71 -0.60 42.99
N GLY A 346 30.44 -1.90 42.89
CA GLY A 346 31.40 -2.89 42.35
C GLY A 346 31.83 -2.64 40.90
N VAL A 347 32.76 -3.47 40.41
CA VAL A 347 33.39 -3.35 39.08
C VAL A 347 32.44 -3.40 37.87
N ALA A 348 31.29 -4.09 37.99
CA ALA A 348 30.29 -4.18 36.92
C ALA A 348 29.37 -2.94 36.82
N HIS A 349 29.45 -2.02 37.79
CA HIS A 349 28.60 -0.83 37.86
C HIS A 349 29.37 0.38 37.32
N ASP A 350 29.68 0.35 36.03
CA ASP A 350 30.16 1.53 35.31
C ASP A 350 29.03 2.12 34.44
N TRP A 351 29.11 3.42 34.16
CA TRP A 351 28.16 4.12 33.29
C TRP A 351 28.85 4.55 31.99
N VAL A 352 28.09 5.14 31.07
CA VAL A 352 28.63 5.65 29.80
C VAL A 352 28.33 7.13 29.65
N GLY A 353 29.06 7.80 28.76
CA GLY A 353 28.86 9.23 28.46
C GLY A 353 29.62 10.21 29.36
N GLY A 354 30.47 9.72 30.27
CA GLY A 354 31.23 10.56 31.20
C GLY A 354 30.33 11.24 32.23
N GLY A 355 30.59 12.51 32.56
CA GLY A 355 29.83 13.22 33.59
C GLY A 355 30.16 12.71 35.00
N GLN A 356 29.21 12.85 35.93
CA GLN A 356 29.43 12.45 37.33
C GLN A 356 28.21 11.75 37.93
N LEU A 357 28.48 10.76 38.77
CA LEU A 357 27.46 10.15 39.62
C LEU A 357 27.54 10.78 41.00
N ARG A 358 26.40 11.25 41.49
CA ARG A 358 26.27 11.86 42.82
C ARG A 358 25.33 11.01 43.66
N ILE A 359 25.71 10.75 44.90
CA ILE A 359 24.91 10.00 45.86
C ILE A 359 24.67 10.91 47.06
N ASP A 360 23.42 11.33 47.22
CA ASP A 360 23.04 12.41 48.11
C ASP A 360 22.13 11.92 49.23
N GLY A 361 22.56 12.12 50.47
CA GLY A 361 21.68 12.15 51.63
C GLY A 361 21.13 13.57 51.84
N ASN A 362 21.07 14.01 53.09
CA ASN A 362 20.66 15.36 53.45
C ASN A 362 21.87 16.28 53.62
N SER A 363 22.18 17.10 52.61
CA SER A 363 23.35 18.00 52.67
C SER A 363 23.17 19.19 53.62
N ALA A 364 21.93 19.55 53.98
CA ALA A 364 21.66 20.59 54.95
C ALA A 364 21.81 20.06 56.39
N THR A 365 21.29 18.85 56.62
CA THR A 365 21.30 18.19 57.93
C THR A 365 21.76 16.74 57.79
N PRO A 366 23.07 16.45 57.61
CA PRO A 366 23.57 15.10 57.38
C PRO A 366 23.19 14.09 58.47
N ALA A 367 22.97 14.58 59.70
CA ALA A 367 22.51 13.78 60.83
C ALA A 367 21.13 13.12 60.60
N ASN A 368 20.29 13.66 59.71
CA ASN A 368 18.98 13.10 59.40
C ASN A 368 19.03 11.94 58.40
N CYS A 369 20.14 11.76 57.68
CA CYS A 369 20.30 10.69 56.70
C CYS A 369 21.45 9.77 57.15
N VAL A 370 21.10 8.72 57.87
CA VAL A 370 22.07 7.86 58.58
C VAL A 370 22.36 6.60 57.77
N LEU A 371 23.63 6.32 57.51
CA LEU A 371 24.10 5.02 57.03
C LEU A 371 24.54 4.19 58.24
N SER A 372 23.73 3.20 58.61
CA SER A 372 23.97 2.32 59.76
C SER A 372 24.01 0.88 59.27
N VAL A 373 25.18 0.45 58.80
CA VAL A 373 25.34 -0.79 58.03
C VAL A 373 26.11 -1.83 58.84
N ALA A 374 25.60 -3.05 58.94
CA ALA A 374 26.25 -4.17 59.64
C ALA A 374 27.29 -4.94 58.81
N ASN A 375 27.63 -4.46 57.61
CA ASN A 375 28.59 -5.07 56.69
C ASN A 375 30.02 -4.57 56.95
N THR A 376 31.01 -5.26 56.38
CA THR A 376 32.43 -4.85 56.41
C THR A 376 32.67 -3.43 55.90
N HIS A 377 31.89 -2.99 54.92
CA HIS A 377 31.98 -1.65 54.34
C HIS A 377 30.59 -0.98 54.29
N ALA A 378 30.46 0.21 54.86
CA ALA A 378 29.26 1.03 54.68
C ALA A 378 29.20 1.67 53.27
N ILE A 379 30.39 1.97 52.71
CA ILE A 379 30.58 2.53 51.37
C ILE A 379 31.71 1.72 50.71
N GLN A 380 31.45 1.21 49.50
CA GLN A 380 32.41 0.43 48.72
C GLN A 380 32.34 0.88 47.26
N ILE A 381 33.41 1.50 46.75
CA ILE A 381 33.52 1.93 45.35
C ILE A 381 34.73 1.22 44.75
N GLU A 382 34.50 0.38 43.74
CA GLU A 382 35.53 -0.48 43.14
C GLU A 382 35.64 -0.31 41.63
N GLY A 383 36.85 -0.57 41.14
CA GLY A 383 37.17 -0.47 39.72
C GLY A 383 37.26 0.97 39.22
N ARG A 384 37.72 1.12 37.98
CA ARG A 384 37.70 2.41 37.29
C ARG A 384 36.24 2.78 36.97
N LYS A 385 35.85 4.02 37.26
CA LYS A 385 34.57 4.58 36.86
C LYS A 385 34.74 5.55 35.70
N SER A 386 33.69 5.70 34.91
CA SER A 386 33.64 6.59 33.75
C SER A 386 33.65 8.08 34.11
N GLY A 387 33.53 8.42 35.39
CA GLY A 387 33.71 9.76 35.93
C GLY A 387 33.75 9.76 37.47
N PRO A 388 33.76 10.94 38.11
CA PRO A 388 33.79 11.01 39.57
C PRO A 388 32.48 10.51 40.20
N VAL A 389 32.62 9.86 41.36
CA VAL A 389 31.51 9.51 42.25
C VAL A 389 31.57 10.43 43.46
N LEU A 390 30.55 11.25 43.67
CA LEU A 390 30.47 12.20 44.78
C LEU A 390 29.47 11.70 45.83
N LEU A 391 29.93 11.40 47.05
CA LEU A 391 29.06 11.11 48.20
C LEU A 391 28.97 12.30 49.14
N ARG A 392 27.76 12.65 49.59
CA ARG A 392 27.56 13.76 50.54
C ARG A 392 26.26 13.66 51.33
N GLY A 393 26.22 14.35 52.47
CA GLY A 393 25.00 14.52 53.25
C GLY A 393 24.58 13.29 54.07
N PHE A 394 25.52 12.42 54.43
CA PHE A 394 25.26 11.26 55.26
C PHE A 394 25.98 11.37 56.61
N LYS A 395 25.34 10.91 57.68
CA LYS A 395 26.01 10.51 58.91
C LYS A 395 26.30 9.01 58.82
N VAL A 396 27.56 8.60 58.95
CA VAL A 396 27.94 7.18 58.98
C VAL A 396 28.08 6.75 60.44
N THR A 397 27.39 5.67 60.83
CA THR A 397 27.46 5.11 62.18
C THR A 397 27.68 3.61 62.12
N THR A 398 28.42 3.08 63.08
CA THR A 398 28.48 1.63 63.32
C THR A 398 27.20 1.19 64.01
N THR A 399 26.66 0.03 63.62
CA THR A 399 25.58 -0.65 64.37
C THR A 399 26.05 -1.11 65.73
#